data_AF-A0A6B2XX02-F1
#
_entry.id   AF-A0A6B2XX02-F1
#
_cell.length_a   1.000
_cell.length_b   1.000
_cell.length_c   1.000
_cell.angle_alpha   90.00
_cell.angle_beta   90.00
_cell.angle_gamma   90.00
#
_symmetry.space_group_name_H-M   'P 1'
#
loop_
_entity.id
_entity.type
_entity.pdbx_description
1 polymer ?
#
loop_
_entity_poly.entity_id
_entity_poly.type
_entity_poly.pdbx_seq_one_letter_code
_entity_poly.pdbx_strand_id
1 'polypeptide(L)'
;GYKEEGTTTTPFDMAMLNDIDRYHLVIDVIDRVPSLRSTYAGLRQEMVDARLTARQYTREHGEDIPEVRDWVWPDVGEKATEEGGPQYNGASAAVQDTGGDNE
;
A
#
# COMPACT_ATOMS: atom_id res chain seq x y z
N GLY A 1 9.78 -10.57 -3.66
CA GLY A 1 10.59 -9.57 -4.40
C GLY A 1 10.02 -9.41 -5.79
N TYR A 2 10.58 -8.51 -6.61
CA TYR A 2 10.10 -8.29 -7.99
C TYR A 2 10.07 -9.60 -8.79
N LYS A 3 8.99 -9.81 -9.54
CA LYS A 3 8.71 -11.00 -10.34
C LYS A 3 8.68 -10.73 -11.85
N GLU A 4 9.07 -9.54 -12.28
CA GLU A 4 8.98 -9.12 -13.70
C GLU A 4 7.56 -9.00 -14.24
N GLU A 5 6.58 -8.90 -13.34
CA GLU A 5 5.18 -8.70 -13.69
C GLU A 5 4.85 -7.21 -13.63
N GLY A 6 4.42 -6.64 -14.76
CA GLY A 6 4.14 -5.21 -14.85
C GLY A 6 3.34 -4.81 -16.07
N THR A 7 2.53 -3.76 -15.89
CA THR A 7 1.80 -3.07 -16.95
C THR A 7 1.51 -1.63 -16.52
N THR A 8 0.89 -0.84 -17.39
CA THR A 8 0.39 0.48 -16.99
C THR A 8 -0.83 0.29 -16.07
N THR A 9 -0.61 0.41 -14.76
CA THR A 9 -1.65 0.28 -13.73
C THR A 9 -1.29 1.13 -12.50
N THR A 10 -2.10 1.08 -11.45
CA THR A 10 -1.88 1.84 -10.22
C THR A 10 -0.68 1.31 -9.41
N PRO A 11 -0.03 2.14 -8.57
CA PRO A 11 1.12 1.72 -7.78
C PRO A 11 0.87 0.50 -6.89
N PHE A 12 -0.29 0.42 -6.24
CA PHE A 12 -0.60 -0.75 -5.40
C PHE A 12 -0.86 -2.00 -6.23
N ASP A 13 -1.55 -1.90 -7.37
CA ASP A 13 -1.79 -3.04 -8.26
C ASP A 13 -0.46 -3.58 -8.83
N MET A 14 0.51 -2.70 -9.13
CA MET A 14 1.88 -3.13 -9.47
C MET A 14 2.55 -3.95 -8.35
N ALA A 15 2.38 -3.56 -7.08
CA ALA A 15 2.89 -4.34 -5.95
C ALA A 15 2.16 -5.69 -5.81
N MET A 16 0.86 -5.71 -6.10
CA MET A 16 0.05 -6.94 -6.08
C MET A 16 0.44 -7.92 -7.18
N LEU A 17 0.76 -7.44 -8.38
CA LEU A 17 1.27 -8.28 -9.48
C LEU A 17 2.56 -9.00 -9.09
N ASN A 18 3.37 -8.38 -8.23
CA ASN A 18 4.64 -8.90 -7.77
C ASN A 18 4.55 -9.61 -6.40
N ASP A 19 3.35 -9.75 -5.83
CA ASP A 19 3.10 -10.33 -4.50
C ASP A 19 3.96 -9.69 -3.39
N ILE A 20 4.17 -8.38 -3.48
CA ILE A 20 4.87 -7.57 -2.47
C ILE A 20 3.94 -6.52 -1.84
N ASP A 21 2.64 -6.66 -2.06
CA ASP A 21 1.63 -5.82 -1.44
C ASP A 21 1.45 -6.15 0.06
N ARG A 22 1.01 -5.16 0.83
CA ARG A 22 0.89 -5.27 2.30
C ARG A 22 -0.01 -6.42 2.76
N TYR A 23 -1.06 -6.75 1.99
CA TYR A 23 -1.98 -7.84 2.34
C TYR A 23 -1.34 -9.19 2.09
N HIS A 24 -0.65 -9.35 0.96
CA HIS A 24 0.12 -10.57 0.67
C HIS A 24 1.20 -10.81 1.73
N LEU A 25 1.93 -9.77 2.15
CA LEU A 25 2.94 -9.90 3.19
C LEU A 25 2.38 -10.41 4.53
N VAL A 26 1.17 -9.98 4.91
CA VAL A 26 0.49 -10.49 6.12
C VAL A 26 0.14 -11.98 5.97
N ILE A 27 -0.45 -12.37 4.84
CA ILE A 27 -0.75 -13.78 4.52
C ILE A 27 0.52 -14.62 4.63
N ASP A 28 1.60 -14.11 4.08
CA ASP A 28 2.92 -14.73 4.04
C ASP A 28 3.52 -14.95 5.44
N VAL A 29 3.26 -14.05 6.39
CA VAL A 29 3.66 -14.23 7.80
C VAL A 29 2.81 -15.30 8.47
N ILE A 30 1.48 -15.24 8.30
CA ILE A 30 0.55 -16.22 8.87
C ILE A 30 0.89 -17.63 8.38
N ASP A 31 1.13 -17.78 7.09
CA ASP A 31 1.44 -19.06 6.47
C ASP A 31 2.85 -19.54 6.88
N ARG A 32 3.83 -18.68 7.15
CA ARG A 32 5.19 -19.15 7.51
C ARG A 32 5.40 -19.41 8.99
N VAL A 33 4.59 -18.83 9.88
CA VAL A 33 4.72 -19.04 11.33
C VAL A 33 3.71 -20.10 11.80
N PRO A 34 4.14 -21.34 12.15
CA PRO A 34 3.21 -22.45 12.40
C PRO A 34 2.17 -22.18 13.49
N SER A 35 2.52 -21.42 14.53
CA SER A 35 1.60 -21.05 15.62
C SER A 35 0.49 -20.07 15.21
N LEU A 36 0.67 -19.35 14.10
CA LEU A 36 -0.29 -18.35 13.62
C LEU A 36 -1.31 -18.92 12.65
N ARG A 37 -0.98 -19.99 11.90
CA ARG A 37 -1.83 -20.54 10.83
C ARG A 37 -3.26 -20.82 11.25
N SER A 38 -3.45 -21.54 12.37
CA SER A 38 -4.78 -21.87 12.86
C SER A 38 -5.45 -20.69 13.56
N THR A 39 -4.68 -19.98 14.40
CA THR A 39 -5.18 -18.87 15.24
C THR A 39 -5.68 -17.70 14.40
N TYR A 40 -5.04 -17.41 13.27
CA TYR A 40 -5.32 -16.24 12.42
C TYR A 40 -5.85 -16.63 11.04
N ALA A 41 -6.48 -17.80 10.90
CA ALA A 41 -7.09 -18.23 9.65
C ALA A 41 -8.15 -17.23 9.14
N GLY A 42 -8.91 -16.59 10.04
CA GLY A 42 -9.88 -15.55 9.70
C GLY A 42 -9.21 -14.31 9.09
N LEU A 43 -8.19 -13.76 9.77
CA LEU A 43 -7.41 -12.63 9.27
C LEU A 43 -6.78 -12.93 7.91
N ARG A 44 -6.26 -14.15 7.71
CA ARG A 44 -5.74 -14.59 6.40
C ARG A 44 -6.80 -14.47 5.30
N GLN A 45 -8.03 -14.88 5.57
CA GLN A 45 -9.14 -14.77 4.62
C GLN A 45 -9.48 -13.30 4.35
N GLU A 46 -9.55 -12.47 5.39
CA GLU A 46 -9.77 -11.02 5.25
C GLU A 46 -8.72 -10.37 4.34
N MET A 47 -7.44 -10.76 4.45
CA MET A 47 -6.39 -10.25 3.57
C MET A 47 -6.56 -10.71 2.11
N VAL A 48 -7.06 -11.92 1.87
CA VAL A 48 -7.40 -12.38 0.51
C VAL A 48 -8.55 -11.56 -0.07
N ASP A 49 -9.58 -11.31 0.73
CA ASP A 49 -10.75 -10.53 0.33
C ASP A 49 -10.39 -9.04 0.11
N ALA A 50 -9.49 -8.49 0.92
CA ALA A 50 -8.95 -7.14 0.76
C ALA A 50 -8.19 -6.99 -0.57
N ARG A 51 -7.37 -7.98 -0.96
CA ARG A 51 -6.71 -7.99 -2.28
C ARG A 51 -7.74 -8.03 -3.42
N LEU A 52 -8.77 -8.86 -3.29
CA LEU A 52 -9.82 -8.92 -4.30
C LEU A 52 -10.53 -7.56 -4.45
N THR A 53 -10.86 -6.93 -3.33
CA THR A 53 -11.51 -5.61 -3.28
C THR A 53 -10.62 -4.53 -3.90
N ALA A 54 -9.33 -4.49 -3.55
CA ALA A 54 -8.38 -3.55 -4.11
C ALA A 54 -8.29 -3.66 -5.64
N ARG A 55 -8.19 -4.88 -6.17
CA ARG A 55 -8.17 -5.13 -7.63
C ARG A 55 -9.45 -4.70 -8.34
N GLN A 56 -10.62 -4.91 -7.70
CA GLN A 56 -11.89 -4.45 -8.26
C GLN A 56 -11.92 -2.93 -8.33
N TYR A 57 -11.55 -2.26 -7.23
CA TYR A 57 -11.55 -0.81 -7.16
C TYR A 57 -10.59 -0.17 -8.19
N THR A 58 -9.37 -0.69 -8.35
CA THR A 58 -8.43 -0.25 -9.39
C THR A 58 -9.05 -0.31 -10.79
N ARG A 59 -9.78 -1.38 -11.11
CA ARG A 59 -10.41 -1.55 -12.43
C ARG A 59 -11.61 -0.62 -12.65
N GLU A 60 -12.35 -0.35 -11.59
CA GLU A 60 -13.56 0.48 -11.64
C GLU A 60 -13.24 1.99 -11.63
N HIS A 61 -12.23 2.39 -10.86
CA HIS A 61 -11.95 3.81 -10.57
C HIS A 61 -10.62 4.30 -11.16
N GLY A 62 -9.71 3.41 -11.54
CA GLY A 62 -8.38 3.78 -12.05
C GLY A 62 -7.44 4.33 -10.98
N GLU A 63 -7.79 4.19 -9.70
CA GLU A 63 -7.03 4.66 -8.54
C GLU A 63 -6.86 3.54 -7.51
N ASP A 64 -5.88 3.66 -6.62
CA ASP A 64 -5.76 2.75 -5.47
C ASP A 64 -6.89 2.98 -4.45
N ILE A 65 -7.27 1.94 -3.71
CA ILE A 65 -8.31 2.06 -2.68
C ILE A 65 -7.93 3.12 -1.62
N PRO A 66 -8.90 3.88 -1.09
CA PRO A 66 -8.62 4.94 -0.11
C PRO A 66 -7.81 4.46 1.10
N GLU A 67 -8.10 3.26 1.61
CA GLU A 67 -7.36 2.67 2.74
C GLU A 67 -5.86 2.50 2.45
N VAL A 68 -5.47 2.25 1.20
CA VAL A 68 -4.06 2.12 0.81
C VAL A 68 -3.44 3.48 0.53
N ARG A 69 -4.16 4.31 -0.24
CA ARG A 69 -3.69 5.62 -0.70
C ARG A 69 -3.49 6.60 0.45
N ASP A 70 -4.44 6.63 1.39
CA ASP A 70 -4.51 7.63 2.44
C ASP A 70 -3.82 7.14 3.74
N TRP A 71 -3.20 5.95 3.71
CA TRP A 71 -2.53 5.37 4.85
C TRP A 71 -1.25 6.13 5.22
N VAL A 72 -1.09 6.38 6.51
CA VAL A 72 0.11 6.98 7.10
C VAL A 72 0.61 6.12 8.25
N TRP A 73 1.92 6.19 8.53
CA TRP A 73 2.45 5.59 9.75
C TRP A 73 1.83 6.29 10.98
N PRO A 74 1.40 5.55 12.03
CA PRO A 74 0.74 6.12 13.20
C PRO A 74 1.52 7.26 13.86
N ASP A 75 2.84 7.09 14.03
CA ASP A 75 3.71 8.10 14.63
C ASP A 75 3.75 9.42 13.83
N VAL A 76 3.49 9.35 12.52
CA VAL A 76 3.40 10.53 11.65
C VAL A 76 2.00 11.13 11.70
N GLY A 77 0.95 10.29 11.71
CA GLY A 77 -0.43 10.74 11.84
C GLY A 77 -0.69 11.46 13.16
N GLU A 78 -0.21 10.91 14.27
CA GLU A 78 -0.30 11.51 15.60
C GLU A 78 0.40 12.88 15.65
N LYS A 79 1.64 12.95 15.15
CA LYS A 79 2.39 14.21 15.04
C LYS A 79 1.80 15.21 14.04
N ALA A 80 1.07 14.77 13.02
CA ALA A 80 0.38 15.65 12.07
C ALA A 80 -0.91 16.24 12.67
N THR A 81 -1.55 15.51 13.58
CA THR A 81 -2.73 15.98 14.31
C THR A 81 -2.42 16.88 15.50
N GLU A 82 -1.21 16.80 16.08
CA GLU A 82 -0.67 17.77 17.02
C GLU A 82 -0.06 18.95 16.24
N GLU A 83 -0.63 20.14 16.39
CA GLU A 83 -0.27 21.42 15.76
C GLU A 83 1.03 21.44 14.91
N GLY A 84 0.89 21.27 13.59
CA GLY A 84 1.93 21.62 12.61
C GLY A 84 2.82 20.49 12.09
N GLY A 85 2.49 19.21 12.31
CA GLY A 85 3.22 18.12 11.66
C GLY A 85 3.10 18.10 10.12
N PRO A 86 4.02 17.41 9.42
CA PRO A 86 4.12 17.47 7.97
C PRO A 86 2.86 16.91 7.32
N GLN A 87 2.05 17.81 6.74
CA GLN A 87 0.91 17.44 5.92
C GLN A 87 1.42 16.79 4.64
N TYR A 88 1.29 15.47 4.54
CA TYR A 88 1.37 14.78 3.24
C TYR A 88 0.10 15.14 2.44
N ASN A 89 0.09 16.31 1.82
CA ASN A 89 -0.89 16.64 0.79
C ASN A 89 -0.54 15.82 -0.45
N GLY A 90 -1.27 14.73 -0.69
CA GLY A 90 -1.19 13.86 -1.86
C GLY A 90 -1.45 14.53 -3.22
N ALA A 91 -1.40 15.86 -3.29
CA ALA A 91 -1.52 16.66 -4.49
C ALA A 91 -0.52 17.85 -4.45
N SER A 92 0.78 17.61 -4.24
CA SER A 92 1.80 18.63 -4.59
C SER A 92 3.27 18.17 -4.64
N ALA A 93 3.59 16.88 -4.73
CA ALA A 93 5.00 16.42 -4.77
C ALA A 93 5.63 16.41 -6.18
N ALA A 94 4.92 16.84 -7.23
CA ALA A 94 5.37 16.74 -8.62
C ALA A 94 5.70 18.08 -9.31
N VAL A 95 5.72 19.23 -8.59
CA VAL A 95 5.85 20.54 -9.26
C VAL A 95 7.01 21.42 -8.75
N GLN A 96 7.76 21.02 -7.72
CA GLN A 96 8.87 21.85 -7.26
C GLN A 96 10.16 21.03 -7.09
N ASP A 97 11.13 21.41 -7.92
CA ASP A 97 12.56 21.40 -7.62
C ASP A 97 13.39 20.17 -8.03
N THR A 98 13.57 20.00 -9.35
CA THR A 98 14.83 19.50 -9.90
C THR A 98 15.25 20.39 -11.08
N GLY A 99 15.56 21.66 -10.76
CA GLY A 99 15.97 22.68 -11.73
C GLY A 99 17.18 23.49 -11.25
N GLY A 100 18.31 22.81 -11.07
CA GLY A 100 19.59 23.33 -10.57
C GLY A 100 20.20 22.22 -9.72
N ASP A 101 21.30 21.58 -10.06
CA ASP A 101 22.62 22.18 -10.21
C ASP A 101 23.52 21.25 -11.03
N ASN A 102 23.85 21.65 -12.26
CA ASN A 102 24.92 21.04 -13.06
C ASN A 102 25.80 22.16 -13.61
N GLU A 103 26.69 22.72 -12.78
CA GLU A 103 27.97 23.28 -13.27
C GLU A 103 29.02 22.18 -13.37
#